data_AF-A0A7L4NU89-F1
#
_entry.id   AF-A0A7L4NU89-F1
#
_cell.length_a   1.000
_cell.length_b   1.000
_cell.length_c   1.000
_cell.angle_alpha   90.00
_cell.angle_beta   90.00
_cell.angle_gamma   90.00
#
_symmetry.space_group_name_H-M   'P 1'
#
loop_
_entity.id
_entity.type
_entity.pdbx_description
1 polymer ?
#
loop_
_entity_poly.entity_id
_entity_poly.type
_entity_poly.pdbx_seq_one_letter_code
_entity_poly.pdbx_strand_id
1 'polypeptide(L)'
;DAKELPPAVLERRQRRRYERERKKRRRKELKMKAKTEKKETEEPPAEPEKKKEESTAEVVFNRVEVHAENEVSKAQQKKEKRKAVKGNITPLTGRNYKQLLSRLESRKNKLEELKDKDQKKAQDRENKMKWTNVLYKAEGVKIRDNEERLKEALKRKEKRRAQRQRQWEKRTERVVEKMQERQEKRRKNIQKKKKDRIEKKKARARKKGRVLPEDLKKAGF
;
A
#
# COMPACT_ATOMS: atom_id res chain seq x y z
N ASP A 1 38.43 32.70 -0.01
CA ASP A 1 38.45 31.56 0.95
C ASP A 1 37.27 30.62 0.76
N ALA A 2 37.48 29.53 0.05
CA ALA A 2 36.47 28.49 -0.15
C ALA A 2 36.44 27.57 1.08
N LYS A 3 35.36 27.64 1.87
CA LYS A 3 35.11 26.70 2.98
C LYS A 3 34.99 25.28 2.42
N GLU A 4 36.02 24.47 2.62
CA GLU A 4 36.02 23.06 2.27
C GLU A 4 34.89 22.34 3.03
N LEU A 5 33.97 21.75 2.29
CA LEU A 5 32.87 21.00 2.87
C LEU A 5 33.42 19.72 3.52
N PRO A 6 32.91 19.33 4.69
CA PRO A 6 33.41 18.15 5.41
C PRO A 6 33.32 16.89 4.53
N PRO A 7 34.30 15.97 4.61
CA PRO A 7 34.46 14.84 3.69
C PRO A 7 33.22 13.93 3.62
N ALA A 8 32.50 13.78 4.74
CA ALA A 8 31.24 13.03 4.80
C ALA A 8 30.11 13.66 3.95
N VAL A 9 30.09 14.99 3.78
CA VAL A 9 29.12 15.70 2.95
C VAL A 9 29.46 15.57 1.47
N LEU A 10 30.76 15.57 1.13
CA LEU A 10 31.23 15.32 -0.23
C LEU A 10 30.90 13.90 -0.68
N GLU A 11 31.10 12.90 0.17
CA GLU A 11 30.77 11.50 -0.14
C GLU A 11 29.26 11.31 -0.36
N ARG A 12 28.42 11.93 0.49
CA ARG A 12 26.95 11.93 0.28
C ARG A 12 26.55 12.62 -1.03
N ARG A 13 27.25 13.68 -1.42
CA ARG A 13 26.99 14.41 -2.68
C ARG A 13 27.41 13.59 -3.90
N GLN A 14 28.53 12.87 -3.82
CA GLN A 14 28.99 11.94 -4.85
C GLN A 14 28.03 10.75 -5.01
N ARG A 15 27.60 10.12 -3.90
CA ARG A 15 26.59 9.05 -3.93
C ARG A 15 25.28 9.51 -4.56
N ARG A 16 24.79 10.71 -4.21
CA ARG A 16 23.58 11.31 -4.82
C ARG A 16 23.75 11.60 -6.31
N ARG A 17 24.94 12.02 -6.76
CA ARG A 17 25.23 12.22 -8.19
C ARG A 17 25.21 10.88 -8.93
N TYR A 18 25.89 9.87 -8.41
CA TYR A 18 25.94 8.52 -8.99
C TYR A 18 24.54 7.88 -9.08
N GLU A 19 23.71 7.98 -8.03
CA GLU A 19 22.33 7.48 -8.06
C GLU A 19 21.44 8.21 -9.08
N ARG A 20 21.60 9.54 -9.19
CA ARG A 20 20.87 10.34 -10.20
C ARG A 20 21.26 9.92 -11.62
N GLU A 21 22.54 9.66 -11.84
CA GLU A 21 23.04 9.23 -13.14
C GLU A 21 22.55 7.82 -13.50
N ARG A 22 22.59 6.88 -12.55
CA ARG A 22 22.03 5.53 -12.70
C ARG A 22 20.54 5.56 -13.04
N LYS A 23 19.75 6.41 -12.37
CA LYS A 23 18.32 6.60 -12.66
C LYS A 23 18.09 7.20 -14.06
N LYS A 24 18.93 8.16 -14.48
CA LYS A 24 18.87 8.74 -15.83
C LYS A 24 19.16 7.69 -16.91
N ARG A 25 20.18 6.82 -16.72
CA ARG A 25 20.51 5.74 -17.66
C ARG A 25 19.36 4.74 -17.81
N ARG A 26 18.79 4.26 -16.71
CA ARG A 26 17.60 3.39 -16.72
C ARG A 26 16.40 4.00 -17.44
N ARG A 27 16.13 5.30 -17.24
CA ARG A 27 15.02 5.98 -17.92
C ARG A 27 15.26 6.09 -19.44
N LYS A 28 16.51 6.27 -19.88
CA LYS A 28 16.88 6.27 -21.30
C LYS A 28 16.74 4.88 -21.90
N GLU A 29 17.21 3.83 -21.23
CA GLU A 29 17.07 2.43 -21.66
C GLU A 29 15.60 2.05 -21.83
N LEU A 30 14.75 2.36 -20.85
CA LEU A 30 13.29 2.12 -20.95
C LEU A 30 12.65 2.91 -22.08
N LYS A 31 13.08 4.15 -22.35
CA LYS A 31 12.57 4.96 -23.46
C LYS A 31 13.01 4.42 -24.82
N MET A 32 14.21 3.86 -24.92
CA MET A 32 14.69 3.19 -26.13
C MET A 32 13.95 1.88 -26.36
N LYS A 33 13.78 1.07 -25.31
CA LYS A 33 13.01 -0.18 -25.38
C LYS A 33 11.55 0.04 -25.76
N ALA A 34 10.90 1.06 -25.20
CA ALA A 34 9.54 1.43 -25.59
C ALA A 34 9.46 2.01 -27.02
N LYS A 35 10.55 2.58 -27.56
CA LYS A 35 10.61 3.03 -28.95
C LYS A 35 10.85 1.89 -29.93
N THR A 36 11.65 0.88 -29.54
CA THR A 36 11.84 -0.34 -30.35
C THR A 36 10.57 -1.17 -30.36
N GLU A 37 9.95 -1.40 -29.21
CA GLU A 37 8.66 -2.11 -29.12
C GLU A 37 7.56 -1.39 -29.91
N LYS A 38 7.54 -0.05 -29.92
CA LYS A 38 6.59 0.72 -30.76
C LYS A 38 6.87 0.60 -32.26
N LYS A 39 8.15 0.60 -32.66
CA LYS A 39 8.53 0.40 -34.06
C LYS A 39 8.23 -1.03 -34.54
N GLU A 40 8.36 -2.02 -33.67
CA GLU A 40 7.99 -3.41 -33.96
C GLU A 40 6.46 -3.61 -34.07
N THR A 41 5.64 -2.71 -33.51
CA THR A 41 4.18 -2.74 -33.64
C THR A 41 3.57 -1.86 -34.74
N GLU A 42 4.38 -1.11 -35.50
CA GLU A 42 3.91 -0.20 -36.57
C GLU A 42 4.45 -0.57 -37.98
N GLU A 43 4.52 -1.86 -38.31
CA GLU A 43 4.60 -2.29 -39.72
C GLU A 43 3.20 -2.65 -40.27
N PRO A 44 2.77 -2.08 -41.43
CA PRO A 44 1.53 -2.44 -42.10
C PRO A 44 1.67 -3.73 -42.95
N PRO A 45 0.56 -4.42 -43.29
CA PRO A 45 0.57 -5.79 -43.80
C PRO A 45 0.68 -5.87 -45.33
N ALA A 46 1.40 -6.87 -45.86
CA ALA A 46 1.35 -7.26 -47.28
C ALA A 46 1.65 -8.77 -47.46
N GLU A 47 0.60 -9.49 -47.87
CA GLU A 47 0.42 -10.74 -48.64
C GLU A 47 1.22 -12.06 -48.40
N PRO A 48 0.58 -13.24 -48.63
CA PRO A 48 1.09 -14.54 -48.20
C PRO A 48 1.77 -15.34 -49.33
N GLU A 49 3.02 -15.76 -49.11
CA GLU A 49 3.66 -16.80 -49.93
C GLU A 49 3.59 -18.17 -49.24
N LYS A 50 3.06 -19.15 -49.98
CA LYS A 50 2.98 -20.56 -49.62
C LYS A 50 4.38 -21.18 -49.59
N LYS A 51 4.78 -21.75 -48.45
CA LYS A 51 5.77 -22.83 -48.40
C LYS A 51 5.24 -23.99 -47.59
N LYS A 52 5.22 -25.15 -48.23
CA LYS A 52 4.96 -26.47 -47.64
C LYS A 52 6.23 -26.91 -46.93
N GLU A 53 6.15 -27.23 -45.64
CA GLU A 53 7.07 -28.17 -44.99
C GLU A 53 6.26 -29.00 -43.98
N GLU A 54 6.49 -30.31 -44.03
CA GLU A 54 5.76 -31.36 -43.32
C GLU A 54 6.38 -31.65 -41.94
N SER A 55 5.55 -32.29 -41.11
CA SER A 55 5.89 -33.15 -39.97
C SER A 55 6.03 -32.51 -38.56
N THR A 56 5.00 -32.69 -37.73
CA THR A 56 4.98 -33.59 -36.55
C THR A 56 3.90 -33.17 -35.54
N ALA A 57 3.07 -34.14 -35.15
CA ALA A 57 2.11 -34.15 -34.04
C ALA A 57 0.90 -33.18 -34.13
N GLU A 58 -0.26 -33.75 -34.49
CA GLU A 58 -1.59 -33.21 -34.19
C GLU A 58 -1.75 -33.02 -32.67
N VAL A 59 -1.63 -31.79 -32.20
CA VAL A 59 -2.32 -31.34 -30.99
C VAL A 59 -3.46 -30.46 -31.45
N VAL A 60 -4.64 -31.06 -31.57
CA VAL A 60 -5.90 -30.34 -31.82
C VAL A 60 -6.25 -29.55 -30.55
N PHE A 61 -5.72 -28.34 -30.44
CA PHE A 61 -6.25 -27.37 -29.49
C PHE A 61 -7.56 -26.86 -30.04
N ASN A 62 -8.64 -27.14 -29.31
CA ASN A 62 -9.93 -26.54 -29.58
C ASN A 62 -9.76 -25.01 -29.46
N ARG A 63 -9.76 -24.31 -30.60
CA ARG A 63 -9.67 -22.85 -30.62
C ARG A 63 -11.01 -22.32 -30.15
N VAL A 64 -11.15 -22.07 -28.85
CA VAL A 64 -12.29 -21.35 -28.30
C VAL A 64 -12.16 -19.90 -28.78
N GLU A 65 -12.76 -19.61 -29.92
CA GLU A 65 -13.03 -18.25 -30.35
C GLU A 65 -14.09 -17.69 -29.41
N VAL A 66 -13.62 -17.05 -28.33
CA VAL A 66 -14.49 -16.22 -27.49
C VAL A 66 -14.86 -15.02 -28.35
N HIS A 67 -15.94 -15.15 -29.12
CA HIS A 67 -16.51 -14.04 -29.87
C HIS A 67 -16.73 -12.87 -28.90
N ALA A 68 -16.19 -11.71 -29.27
CA ALA A 68 -16.32 -10.45 -28.56
C ALA A 68 -17.76 -9.90 -28.56
N GLU A 69 -18.78 -10.73 -28.69
CA GLU A 69 -20.20 -10.34 -28.60
C GLU A 69 -20.58 -9.80 -27.22
N ASN A 70 -19.72 -10.01 -26.21
CA ASN A 70 -19.91 -9.50 -24.86
C ASN A 70 -19.03 -8.28 -24.50
N GLU A 71 -18.30 -7.69 -25.45
CA GLU A 71 -17.65 -6.39 -25.24
C GLU A 71 -18.65 -5.24 -25.44
N VAL A 72 -19.71 -5.25 -24.63
CA VAL A 72 -20.66 -4.14 -24.54
C VAL A 72 -19.85 -2.86 -24.28
N SER A 73 -19.89 -1.92 -25.23
CA SER A 73 -19.09 -0.70 -25.17
C SER A 73 -19.28 -0.01 -23.81
N LYS A 74 -18.23 0.60 -23.25
CA LYS A 74 -18.30 1.32 -21.96
C LYS A 74 -19.47 2.31 -21.90
N ALA A 75 -19.87 2.86 -23.04
CA ALA A 75 -21.03 3.72 -23.20
C ALA A 75 -22.36 2.97 -22.98
N GLN A 76 -22.52 1.78 -23.57
CA GLN A 76 -23.71 0.93 -23.41
C GLN A 76 -23.84 0.43 -21.97
N GLN A 77 -22.74 -0.04 -21.34
CA GLN A 77 -22.75 -0.43 -19.92
C GLN A 77 -23.18 0.72 -18.98
N LYS A 78 -22.78 1.97 -19.30
CA LYS A 78 -23.21 3.15 -18.53
C LYS A 78 -24.69 3.46 -18.73
N LYS A 79 -25.24 3.23 -19.93
CA LYS A 79 -26.67 3.38 -20.22
C LYS A 79 -27.48 2.32 -19.46
N GLU A 80 -27.05 1.07 -19.47
CA GLU A 80 -27.70 -0.01 -18.70
C GLU A 80 -27.69 0.25 -17.20
N LYS A 81 -26.55 0.68 -16.64
CA LYS A 81 -26.47 1.07 -15.23
C LYS A 81 -27.39 2.23 -14.87
N ARG A 82 -27.63 3.17 -15.79
CA ARG A 82 -28.61 4.25 -15.58
C ARG A 82 -30.04 3.72 -15.62
N LYS A 83 -30.35 2.80 -16.54
CA LYS A 83 -31.66 2.14 -16.63
C LYS A 83 -31.97 1.29 -15.40
N ALA A 84 -30.95 0.66 -14.81
CA ALA A 84 -31.08 -0.13 -13.59
C ALA A 84 -31.40 0.70 -12.33
N VAL A 85 -31.21 2.02 -12.36
CA VAL A 85 -31.52 2.89 -11.20
C VAL A 85 -33.01 3.21 -11.19
N LYS A 86 -33.75 2.54 -10.30
CA LYS A 86 -35.17 2.78 -10.05
C LYS A 86 -35.39 4.22 -9.56
N GLY A 87 -36.26 4.96 -10.26
CA GLY A 87 -36.69 6.30 -9.88
C GLY A 87 -35.58 7.36 -9.85
N ASN A 88 -34.47 7.17 -10.58
CA ASN A 88 -33.27 8.03 -10.55
C ASN A 88 -32.63 8.18 -9.16
N ILE A 89 -33.01 7.34 -8.19
CA ILE A 89 -32.48 7.34 -6.82
C ILE A 89 -31.55 6.15 -6.68
N THR A 90 -30.26 6.43 -6.53
CA THR A 90 -29.26 5.40 -6.30
C THR A 90 -29.42 4.82 -4.89
N PRO A 91 -29.42 3.49 -4.70
CA PRO A 91 -29.60 2.92 -3.36
C PRO A 91 -28.35 3.18 -2.49
N LEU A 92 -28.56 3.31 -1.18
CA LEU A 92 -27.48 3.58 -0.23
C LEU A 92 -26.77 2.27 0.16
N THR A 93 -25.87 1.82 -0.71
CA THR A 93 -25.24 0.50 -0.64
C THR A 93 -23.72 0.55 -0.40
N GLY A 94 -23.17 -0.55 0.08
CA GLY A 94 -21.71 -0.71 0.26
C GLY A 94 -21.19 -0.37 1.67
N ARG A 95 -19.87 -0.49 1.86
CA ARG A 95 -19.18 -0.37 3.17
C ARG A 95 -18.34 0.92 3.31
N ASN A 96 -18.60 1.90 2.44
CA ASN A 96 -17.94 3.20 2.46
C ASN A 96 -18.73 4.17 3.33
N TYR A 97 -18.67 3.99 4.64
CA TYR A 97 -19.48 4.74 5.61
C TYR A 97 -19.34 6.27 5.49
N LYS A 98 -18.15 6.78 5.15
CA LYS A 98 -17.93 8.22 4.88
C LYS A 98 -18.74 8.75 3.69
N GLN A 99 -18.73 8.01 2.59
CA GLN A 99 -19.49 8.37 1.39
C GLN A 99 -21.00 8.23 1.63
N LEU A 100 -21.42 7.24 2.41
CA LEU A 100 -22.83 7.06 2.77
C LEU A 100 -23.35 8.21 3.63
N LEU A 101 -22.58 8.65 4.63
CA LEU A 101 -22.91 9.82 5.44
C LEU A 101 -23.02 11.09 4.59
N SER A 102 -22.02 11.37 3.75
CA SER A 102 -22.06 12.53 2.85
C SER A 102 -23.26 12.50 1.89
N ARG A 103 -23.64 11.31 1.40
CA ARG A 103 -24.84 11.14 0.56
C ARG A 103 -26.15 11.36 1.33
N LEU A 104 -26.22 10.97 2.61
CA LEU A 104 -27.37 11.23 3.47
C LEU A 104 -27.50 12.73 3.76
N GLU A 105 -26.42 13.37 4.15
CA GLU A 105 -26.35 14.83 4.36
C GLU A 105 -26.82 15.56 3.09
N SER A 106 -26.27 15.19 1.93
CA SER A 106 -26.69 15.77 0.65
C SER A 106 -28.18 15.53 0.32
N ARG A 107 -28.78 14.43 0.80
CA ARG A 107 -30.22 14.16 0.60
C ARG A 107 -31.07 14.99 1.53
N LYS A 108 -30.66 15.13 2.80
CA LYS A 108 -31.33 15.96 3.80
C LYS A 108 -31.32 17.43 3.39
N ASN A 109 -30.15 17.97 3.04
CA ASN A 109 -30.04 19.36 2.59
C ASN A 109 -30.94 19.64 1.38
N LYS A 110 -30.98 18.73 0.39
CA LYS A 110 -31.87 18.87 -0.77
C LYS A 110 -33.35 18.79 -0.41
N LEU A 111 -33.71 18.05 0.64
CA LEU A 111 -35.09 17.99 1.11
C LEU A 111 -35.45 19.26 1.89
N GLU A 112 -34.54 19.77 2.71
CA GLU A 112 -34.69 21.04 3.44
C GLU A 112 -34.81 22.22 2.46
N GLU A 113 -33.90 22.35 1.49
CA GLU A 113 -33.98 23.36 0.42
C GLU A 113 -35.29 23.31 -0.38
N LEU A 114 -35.88 22.12 -0.55
CA LEU A 114 -37.17 21.95 -1.21
C LEU A 114 -38.35 22.24 -0.28
N LYS A 115 -38.23 21.99 1.02
CA LYS A 115 -39.26 22.34 2.01
C LYS A 115 -39.40 23.85 2.13
N ASP A 116 -38.28 24.57 2.10
CA ASP A 116 -38.25 26.04 2.18
C ASP A 116 -38.87 26.70 0.95
N LYS A 117 -38.75 26.07 -0.23
CA LYS A 117 -39.33 26.58 -1.48
C LYS A 117 -40.76 26.11 -1.70
N ASP A 118 -40.99 24.79 -1.62
CA ASP A 118 -42.23 24.13 -2.04
C ASP A 118 -42.50 22.86 -1.20
N GLN A 119 -43.32 22.97 -0.15
CA GLN A 119 -43.63 21.85 0.74
C GLN A 119 -44.26 20.64 0.01
N LYS A 120 -45.12 20.87 -0.99
CA LYS A 120 -45.76 19.79 -1.78
C LYS A 120 -44.72 18.98 -2.57
N LYS A 121 -43.81 19.66 -3.26
CA LYS A 121 -42.73 18.99 -4.02
C LYS A 121 -41.77 18.23 -3.10
N ALA A 122 -41.55 18.73 -1.90
CA ALA A 122 -40.76 18.02 -0.88
C ALA A 122 -41.44 16.72 -0.45
N GLN A 123 -42.75 16.74 -0.15
CA GLN A 123 -43.51 15.54 0.22
C GLN A 123 -43.53 14.49 -0.90
N ASP A 124 -43.75 14.90 -2.16
CA ASP A 124 -43.70 14.00 -3.31
C ASP A 124 -42.33 13.33 -3.45
N ARG A 125 -41.26 14.11 -3.22
CA ARG A 125 -39.89 13.60 -3.27
C ARG A 125 -39.59 12.63 -2.14
N GLU A 126 -40.03 12.92 -0.91
CA GLU A 126 -39.92 11.99 0.22
C GLU A 126 -40.67 10.69 -0.05
N ASN A 127 -41.89 10.77 -0.58
CA ASN A 127 -42.69 9.60 -0.95
C ASN A 127 -41.99 8.76 -2.02
N LYS A 128 -41.45 9.39 -3.07
CA LYS A 128 -40.63 8.71 -4.09
C LYS A 128 -39.41 8.01 -3.46
N MET A 129 -38.73 8.63 -2.49
CA MET A 129 -37.61 7.99 -1.78
C MET A 129 -38.06 6.79 -0.95
N LYS A 130 -39.19 6.89 -0.23
CA LYS A 130 -39.75 5.79 0.57
C LYS A 130 -40.11 4.60 -0.31
N TRP A 131 -40.85 4.81 -1.39
CA TRP A 131 -41.26 3.75 -2.31
C TRP A 131 -40.09 3.09 -3.05
N THR A 132 -39.14 3.89 -3.55
CA THR A 132 -37.93 3.34 -4.18
C THR A 132 -37.09 2.51 -3.21
N ASN A 133 -36.98 2.92 -1.94
CA ASN A 133 -36.31 2.13 -0.90
C ASN A 133 -36.99 0.76 -0.69
N VAL A 134 -38.33 0.74 -0.61
CA VAL A 134 -39.09 -0.52 -0.50
C VAL A 134 -38.84 -1.42 -1.72
N LEU A 135 -38.88 -0.87 -2.94
CA LEU A 135 -38.61 -1.63 -4.17
C LEU A 135 -37.22 -2.26 -4.20
N TYR A 136 -36.20 -1.54 -3.73
CA TYR A 136 -34.84 -2.07 -3.63
C TYR A 136 -34.68 -3.10 -2.51
N LYS A 137 -35.37 -2.91 -1.37
CA LYS A 137 -35.39 -3.91 -0.30
C LYS A 137 -36.05 -5.21 -0.76
N ALA A 138 -37.13 -5.11 -1.52
CA ALA A 138 -37.80 -6.26 -2.13
C ALA A 138 -36.90 -6.99 -3.15
N GLU A 139 -36.08 -6.25 -3.91
CA GLU A 139 -35.04 -6.82 -4.79
C GLU A 139 -33.89 -7.49 -4.01
N GLY A 140 -33.84 -7.33 -2.68
CA GLY A 140 -32.79 -7.91 -1.83
C GLY A 140 -31.57 -6.99 -1.63
N VAL A 141 -31.64 -5.74 -2.10
CA VAL A 141 -30.56 -4.78 -1.92
C VAL A 141 -30.50 -4.30 -0.47
N LYS A 142 -29.35 -4.53 0.20
CA LYS A 142 -29.12 -4.09 1.59
C LYS A 142 -28.88 -2.58 1.67
N ILE A 143 -29.94 -1.85 1.93
CA ILE A 143 -29.93 -0.39 2.08
C ILE A 143 -29.52 0.02 3.52
N ARG A 144 -28.61 0.99 3.65
CA ARG A 144 -28.03 1.46 4.92
C ARG A 144 -28.27 2.96 5.14
N ASP A 145 -29.46 3.33 5.57
CA ASP A 145 -29.87 4.75 5.65
C ASP A 145 -29.72 5.38 7.04
N ASN A 146 -29.42 4.58 8.07
CA ASN A 146 -29.39 5.05 9.46
C ASN A 146 -28.04 5.73 9.77
N GLU A 147 -28.07 7.03 10.05
CA GLU A 147 -26.87 7.83 10.33
C GLU A 147 -26.08 7.36 11.54
N GLU A 148 -26.76 7.06 12.65
CA GLU A 148 -26.12 6.60 13.89
C GLU A 148 -25.37 5.29 13.66
N ARG A 149 -26.01 4.32 13.00
CA ARG A 149 -25.39 3.03 12.66
C ARG A 149 -24.21 3.20 11.70
N LEU A 150 -24.26 4.16 10.78
CA LEU A 150 -23.14 4.48 9.88
C LEU A 150 -21.97 5.12 10.64
N LYS A 151 -22.23 6.05 11.56
CA LYS A 151 -21.23 6.67 12.44
C LYS A 151 -20.58 5.61 13.34
N GLU A 152 -21.35 4.72 13.94
CA GLU A 152 -20.82 3.60 14.73
C GLU A 152 -19.98 2.64 13.88
N ALA A 153 -20.45 2.28 12.68
CA ALA A 153 -19.71 1.40 11.80
C ALA A 153 -18.37 2.02 11.37
N LEU A 154 -18.33 3.34 11.19
CA LEU A 154 -17.12 4.11 10.95
C LEU A 154 -16.18 4.04 12.16
N LYS A 155 -16.69 4.32 13.38
CA LYS A 155 -15.92 4.19 14.63
C LYS A 155 -15.35 2.77 14.81
N ARG A 156 -16.13 1.72 14.54
CA ARG A 156 -15.67 0.32 14.59
C ARG A 156 -14.57 0.04 13.56
N LYS A 157 -14.67 0.60 12.35
CA LYS A 157 -13.66 0.46 11.29
C LYS A 157 -12.35 1.13 11.70
N GLU A 158 -12.43 2.31 12.32
CA GLU A 158 -11.27 3.05 12.82
C GLU A 158 -10.63 2.35 14.01
N LYS A 159 -11.41 1.85 14.98
CA LYS A 159 -10.92 1.03 16.10
C LYS A 159 -10.15 -0.19 15.61
N ARG A 160 -10.67 -0.92 14.61
CA ARG A 160 -9.98 -2.07 14.01
C ARG A 160 -8.69 -1.67 13.27
N ARG A 161 -8.65 -0.48 12.66
CA ARG A 161 -7.43 0.05 12.03
C ARG A 161 -6.38 0.40 13.09
N ALA A 162 -6.77 1.09 14.16
CA ALA A 162 -5.89 1.43 15.27
C ALA A 162 -5.35 0.18 15.98
N GLN A 163 -6.17 -0.84 16.21
CA GLN A 163 -5.71 -2.11 16.80
C GLN A 163 -4.66 -2.79 15.91
N ARG A 164 -4.90 -2.85 14.59
CA ARG A 164 -3.91 -3.39 13.65
C ARG A 164 -2.62 -2.58 13.70
N GLN A 165 -2.72 -1.25 13.64
CA GLN A 165 -1.56 -0.37 13.72
C GLN A 165 -0.72 -0.64 14.97
N ARG A 166 -1.34 -0.66 16.16
CA ARG A 166 -0.67 -0.98 17.42
C ARG A 166 -0.01 -2.36 17.42
N GLN A 167 -0.67 -3.37 16.84
CA GLN A 167 -0.08 -4.71 16.75
C GLN A 167 1.13 -4.74 15.83
N TRP A 168 1.12 -3.98 14.75
CA TRP A 168 2.26 -3.85 13.85
C TRP A 168 3.42 -3.09 14.51
N GLU A 169 3.13 -1.98 15.19
CA GLU A 169 4.12 -1.23 15.99
C GLU A 169 4.79 -2.12 17.03
N LYS A 170 3.99 -2.84 17.85
CA LYS A 170 4.52 -3.80 18.82
C LYS A 170 5.39 -4.89 18.20
N ARG A 171 5.04 -5.37 17.00
CA ARG A 171 5.88 -6.36 16.28
C ARG A 171 7.19 -5.74 15.85
N THR A 172 7.18 -4.50 15.33
CA THR A 172 8.40 -3.81 14.91
C THR A 172 9.31 -3.49 16.10
N GLU A 173 8.75 -3.01 17.22
CA GLU A 173 9.46 -2.76 18.47
C GLU A 173 10.13 -4.04 18.96
N ARG A 174 9.37 -5.14 19.06
CA ARG A 174 9.90 -6.44 19.49
C ARG A 174 11.04 -6.96 18.61
N VAL A 175 11.01 -6.68 17.30
CA VAL A 175 12.10 -7.06 16.39
C VAL A 175 13.36 -6.23 16.67
N VAL A 176 13.20 -4.92 16.88
CA VAL A 176 14.31 -4.02 17.21
C VAL A 176 14.90 -4.38 18.57
N GLU A 177 14.08 -4.60 19.59
CA GLU A 177 14.51 -5.04 20.93
C GLU A 177 15.33 -6.33 20.84
N LYS A 178 14.82 -7.37 20.18
CA LYS A 178 15.55 -8.64 19.98
C LYS A 178 16.89 -8.44 19.26
N MET A 179 16.94 -7.53 18.29
CA MET A 179 18.18 -7.20 17.60
C MET A 179 19.17 -6.52 18.54
N GLN A 180 18.72 -5.55 19.34
CA GLN A 180 19.52 -4.85 20.33
C GLN A 180 20.05 -5.81 21.40
N GLU A 181 19.18 -6.65 21.98
CA GLU A 181 19.57 -7.67 22.97
C GLU A 181 20.69 -8.59 22.44
N ARG A 182 20.59 -9.05 21.17
CA ARG A 182 21.64 -9.87 20.56
C ARG A 182 22.96 -9.11 20.44
N GLN A 183 22.91 -7.84 20.02
CA GLN A 183 24.10 -7.01 19.92
C GLN A 183 24.70 -6.71 21.30
N GLU A 184 23.88 -6.44 22.31
CA GLU A 184 24.32 -6.23 23.68
C GLU A 184 24.96 -7.48 24.28
N LYS A 185 24.35 -8.65 24.10
CA LYS A 185 24.94 -9.95 24.50
C LYS A 185 26.31 -10.13 23.86
N ARG A 186 26.44 -9.84 22.55
CA ARG A 186 27.73 -9.90 21.85
C ARG A 186 28.74 -8.91 22.44
N ARG A 187 28.35 -7.67 22.70
CA ARG A 187 29.21 -6.64 23.31
C ARG A 187 29.68 -7.05 24.71
N LYS A 188 28.77 -7.52 25.56
CA LYS A 188 29.06 -8.02 26.91
C LYS A 188 30.03 -9.21 26.86
N ASN A 189 29.82 -10.16 25.96
CA ASN A 189 30.72 -11.31 25.79
C ASN A 189 32.12 -10.89 25.30
N ILE A 190 32.22 -9.94 24.39
CA ILE A 190 33.52 -9.40 23.93
C ILE A 190 34.23 -8.67 25.06
N GLN A 191 33.52 -7.85 25.83
CA GLN A 191 34.07 -7.15 26.99
C GLN A 191 34.57 -8.14 28.05
N LYS A 192 33.79 -9.18 28.36
CA LYS A 192 34.20 -10.25 29.27
C LYS A 192 35.47 -10.93 28.78
N LYS A 193 35.52 -11.37 27.52
CA LYS A 193 36.75 -11.96 26.93
C LYS A 193 37.98 -11.05 27.02
N LYS A 194 37.81 -9.73 26.84
CA LYS A 194 38.89 -8.75 27.00
C LYS A 194 39.36 -8.67 28.45
N LYS A 195 38.44 -8.58 29.41
CA LYS A 195 38.74 -8.57 30.86
C LYS A 195 39.44 -9.86 31.28
N ASP A 196 38.89 -11.02 30.92
CA ASP A 196 39.47 -12.33 31.23
C ASP A 196 40.90 -12.47 30.67
N ARG A 197 41.17 -11.93 29.47
CA ARG A 197 42.51 -11.93 28.88
C ARG A 197 43.48 -11.05 29.68
N ILE A 198 43.04 -9.88 30.15
CA ILE A 198 43.83 -8.99 31.00
C ILE A 198 44.08 -9.65 32.37
N GLU A 199 43.05 -10.22 33.00
CA GLU A 199 43.15 -10.92 34.28
C GLU A 199 44.09 -12.13 34.19
N LYS A 200 44.00 -12.94 33.13
CA LYS A 200 44.95 -14.04 32.89
C LYS A 200 46.39 -13.54 32.75
N LYS A 201 46.61 -12.41 32.08
CA LYS A 201 47.96 -11.78 31.99
C LYS A 201 48.44 -11.32 33.37
N LYS A 202 47.59 -10.66 34.15
CA LYS A 202 47.88 -10.24 35.53
C LYS A 202 48.21 -11.43 36.43
N ALA A 203 47.39 -12.48 36.41
CA ALA A 203 47.62 -13.69 37.19
C ALA A 203 48.94 -14.39 36.82
N ARG A 204 49.29 -14.45 35.52
CA ARG A 204 50.60 -14.97 35.07
C ARG A 204 51.76 -14.11 35.57
N ALA A 205 51.62 -12.78 35.61
CA ALA A 205 52.64 -11.88 36.15
C ALA A 205 52.84 -12.08 37.66
N ARG A 206 51.74 -12.18 38.42
CA ARG A 206 51.77 -12.49 39.87
C ARG A 206 52.43 -13.84 40.15
N LYS A 207 52.10 -14.90 39.41
CA LYS A 207 52.75 -16.22 39.54
C LYS A 207 54.26 -16.18 39.27
N LYS A 208 54.74 -15.22 38.48
CA LYS A 208 56.18 -14.98 38.22
C LYS A 208 56.82 -14.00 39.21
N GLY A 209 56.12 -13.61 40.28
CA GLY A 209 56.64 -12.69 41.30
C GLY A 209 56.68 -11.21 40.90
N ARG A 210 56.08 -10.81 39.77
CA ARG A 210 56.02 -9.40 39.38
C ARG A 210 54.91 -8.67 40.14
N VAL A 211 55.27 -7.59 40.83
CA VAL A 211 54.33 -6.70 41.53
C VAL A 211 53.61 -5.83 40.49
N LEU A 212 52.27 -5.83 40.52
CA LEU A 212 51.45 -5.00 39.63
C LEU A 212 51.11 -3.66 40.31
N PRO A 213 50.90 -2.57 39.53
CA PRO A 213 50.52 -1.27 40.09
C PRO A 213 49.24 -1.28 40.93
N GLU A 214 48.33 -2.23 40.68
CA GLU A 214 47.11 -2.42 41.48
C GLU A 214 47.40 -3.01 42.86
N ASP A 215 48.45 -3.83 42.98
CA ASP A 215 48.84 -4.44 44.25
C ASP A 215 49.53 -3.40 45.15
N LEU A 216 50.27 -2.45 44.55
CA LEU A 216 50.84 -1.28 45.25
C LEU A 216 49.75 -0.35 45.81
N LYS A 217 48.76 0.02 44.97
CA LYS A 217 47.62 0.82 45.41
C LYS A 217 46.79 0.15 46.50
N LYS A 218 46.70 -1.19 46.49
CA LYS A 218 45.99 -1.95 47.53
C LYS A 218 46.77 -2.02 48.84
N ALA A 219 48.09 -1.96 48.79
CA ALA A 219 48.97 -1.91 49.95
C ALA A 219 49.07 -0.51 50.58
N GLY A 220 48.36 0.49 50.04
CA GLY A 220 48.34 1.86 50.58
C GLY A 220 49.53 2.73 50.16
N PHE A 221 50.29 2.30 49.14
CA PHE A 221 51.34 3.09 48.48
C PHE A 221 50.86 3.72 47.18
#